data_AF-A0A127SXZ2-F1
#
_entry.id   AF-A0A127SXZ2-F1
#
_cell.length_a   1.000
_cell.length_b   1.000
_cell.length_c   1.000
_cell.angle_alpha   90.00
_cell.angle_beta   90.00
_cell.angle_gamma   90.00
#
_symmetry.space_group_name_H-M   'P 1'
#
loop_
_entity.id
_entity.type
_entity.pdbx_description
1 polymer ?
#
loop_
_entity_poly.entity_id
_entity_poly.type
_entity_poly.pdbx_seq_one_letter_code
_entity_poly.pdbx_strand_id
1 'polypeptide(L)'
;ERREEMQEYLITVKVLGTGLSVILLLVGVMNFVNTMVVNVNTRRYELAVLESIGMTKRQIKRMLFMEGFYYWGVSLSLAVTIGTAIFILLYMIFSKVAYYAVFSYPFIPLVLVSGLVLLICLIVPIWVYKTDVNLPVVERLRLTE
;
A
#
# COMPACT_ATOMS: atom_id res chain seq x y z
N GLU A 1 -15.52 -6.84 38.90
CA GLU A 1 -16.35 -5.64 38.64
C GLU A 1 -15.55 -4.53 37.94
N ARG A 2 -15.01 -3.47 38.59
CA ARG A 2 -14.44 -2.30 37.87
C ARG A 2 -13.28 -2.60 36.89
N ARG A 3 -12.49 -3.66 37.13
CA ARG A 3 -11.43 -4.11 36.20
C ARG A 3 -11.99 -4.93 35.03
N GLU A 4 -13.08 -5.68 35.24
CA GLU A 4 -13.73 -6.49 34.20
C GLU A 4 -14.50 -5.60 33.23
N GLU A 5 -15.23 -4.59 33.73
CA GLU A 5 -15.88 -3.56 32.90
C GLU A 5 -14.87 -2.79 32.05
N MET A 6 -13.71 -2.45 32.63
CA MET A 6 -12.65 -1.76 31.90
C MET A 6 -11.95 -2.66 30.87
N GLN A 7 -11.85 -3.97 31.13
CA GLN A 7 -11.37 -4.93 30.13
C GLN A 7 -12.36 -5.09 28.98
N GLU A 8 -13.67 -5.20 29.25
CA GLU A 8 -14.70 -5.25 28.21
C GLU A 8 -14.70 -4.00 27.33
N TYR A 9 -14.56 -2.81 27.94
CA TYR A 9 -14.44 -1.56 27.19
C TYR A 9 -13.20 -1.54 26.29
N LEU A 10 -12.04 -1.95 26.82
CA LEU A 10 -10.79 -2.00 26.05
C LEU A 10 -10.85 -3.01 24.91
N ILE A 11 -11.46 -4.18 25.12
CA ILE A 11 -11.66 -5.19 24.09
C ILE A 11 -12.58 -4.64 22.99
N THR A 12 -13.69 -4.00 23.36
CA THR A 12 -14.63 -3.41 22.40
C THR A 12 -13.95 -2.35 21.53
N VAL A 13 -13.22 -1.41 22.14
CA VAL A 13 -12.48 -0.37 21.41
C VAL A 13 -11.40 -0.97 20.51
N LYS A 14 -10.68 -2.00 20.99
CA LYS A 14 -9.65 -2.68 20.20
C LYS A 14 -10.23 -3.42 18.99
N VAL A 15 -11.34 -4.14 19.16
CA VAL A 15 -12.02 -4.85 18.06
C VAL A 15 -12.50 -3.87 17.00
N LEU A 16 -13.14 -2.77 17.40
CA LEU A 16 -13.59 -1.73 16.46
C LEU A 16 -12.40 -1.07 15.74
N GLY A 17 -11.35 -0.69 16.48
CA GLY A 17 -10.17 -0.05 15.89
C GLY A 17 -9.42 -0.95 14.92
N THR A 18 -9.26 -2.23 15.25
CA THR A 18 -8.62 -3.22 14.34
C THR A 18 -9.49 -3.50 13.12
N GLY A 19 -10.81 -3.64 13.29
CA GLY A 19 -11.75 -3.84 12.19
C GLY A 19 -11.71 -2.69 11.17
N LEU A 20 -11.78 -1.45 11.64
CA LEU A 20 -11.66 -0.25 10.79
C LEU A 20 -10.30 -0.20 10.07
N SER A 21 -9.22 -0.53 10.79
CA SER A 21 -7.87 -0.52 10.22
C SER A 21 -7.73 -1.51 9.05
N VAL A 22 -8.32 -2.70 9.17
CA VAL A 22 -8.32 -3.71 8.10
C VAL A 22 -9.11 -3.23 6.87
N ILE A 23 -10.27 -2.61 7.08
CA ILE A 23 -11.08 -2.08 5.98
C ILE A 23 -10.31 -0.97 5.24
N LEU A 24 -9.71 -0.03 5.97
CA LEU A 24 -8.91 1.04 5.37
C LEU A 24 -7.70 0.50 4.61
N LEU A 25 -7.03 -0.53 5.14
CA LEU A 25 -5.94 -1.21 4.44
C LEU A 25 -6.43 -1.80 3.10
N LEU A 26 -7.58 -2.49 3.10
CA LEU A 26 -8.16 -3.06 1.88
C LEU A 26 -8.52 -1.99 0.85
N VAL A 27 -9.15 -0.89 1.27
CA VAL A 27 -9.47 0.24 0.39
C VAL A 27 -8.20 0.85 -0.22
N GLY A 28 -7.15 1.03 0.59
CA GLY A 28 -5.86 1.55 0.12
C GLY A 28 -5.21 0.63 -0.92
N VAL A 29 -5.23 -0.68 -0.68
CA VAL A 29 -4.72 -1.68 -1.64
C VAL A 29 -5.52 -1.63 -2.94
N MET A 30 -6.85 -1.58 -2.87
CA MET A 30 -7.70 -1.45 -4.07
C MET A 30 -7.39 -0.18 -4.86
N ASN A 31 -7.22 0.95 -4.18
CA ASN A 31 -6.89 2.22 -4.82
C ASN A 31 -5.53 2.17 -5.53
N PHE A 32 -4.53 1.56 -4.87
CA PHE A 32 -3.21 1.35 -5.47
C PHE A 32 -3.27 0.47 -6.72
N VAL A 33 -4.00 -0.66 -6.65
CA VAL A 33 -4.22 -1.55 -7.80
C VAL A 33 -4.86 -0.80 -8.95
N ASN A 34 -5.95 -0.07 -8.69
CA ASN A 34 -6.65 0.69 -9.72
C ASN A 34 -5.75 1.74 -10.37
N THR A 35 -4.99 2.48 -9.55
CA THR A 35 -4.04 3.49 -10.05
C THR A 35 -2.95 2.85 -10.91
N MET A 36 -2.41 1.71 -10.50
CA MET A 36 -1.39 1.01 -11.27
C MET A 36 -1.94 0.47 -12.60
N VAL A 37 -3.17 -0.05 -12.61
CA VAL A 37 -3.86 -0.49 -13.83
C VAL A 37 -3.99 0.67 -14.81
N VAL A 38 -4.46 1.83 -14.35
CA VAL A 38 -4.60 3.02 -15.18
C VAL A 38 -3.25 3.50 -15.69
N ASN A 39 -2.23 3.57 -14.83
CA ASN A 39 -0.87 4.01 -15.20
C ASN A 39 -0.24 3.08 -16.26
N VAL A 40 -0.41 1.76 -16.13
CA VAL A 40 0.08 0.83 -17.15
C VAL A 40 -0.71 0.99 -18.44
N ASN A 41 -2.03 1.14 -18.37
CA ASN A 41 -2.89 1.28 -19.55
C ASN A 41 -2.59 2.56 -20.36
N THR A 42 -2.28 3.69 -19.70
CA THR A 42 -1.87 4.91 -20.39
C THR A 42 -0.47 4.80 -20.99
N ARG A 43 0.45 4.09 -20.33
CA ARG A 43 1.85 3.88 -20.78
C ARG A 43 2.03 2.70 -21.72
N ARG A 44 0.96 2.00 -22.07
CA ARG A 44 0.92 0.89 -23.03
C ARG A 44 1.62 1.22 -24.35
N TYR A 45 1.40 2.42 -24.88
CA TYR A 45 2.02 2.88 -26.12
C TYR A 45 3.53 3.04 -25.97
N GLU A 46 4.00 3.69 -24.90
CA GLU A 46 5.43 3.84 -24.60
C GLU A 46 6.13 2.48 -24.48
N LEU A 47 5.50 1.52 -23.81
CA LEU A 47 6.03 0.16 -23.68
C LEU A 47 6.13 -0.55 -25.04
N ALA A 48 5.16 -0.37 -25.93
CA ALA A 48 5.20 -0.94 -27.28
C ALA A 48 6.30 -0.31 -28.16
N VAL A 49 6.54 0.99 -28.01
CA VAL A 49 7.65 1.68 -28.66
C VAL A 49 8.99 1.15 -28.13
N LEU A 50 9.13 0.96 -26.82
CA LEU A 50 10.33 0.38 -26.21
C LEU A 50 10.60 -1.06 -26.67
N GLU A 51 9.55 -1.90 -26.79
CA GLU A 51 9.68 -3.23 -27.38
C GLU A 51 10.13 -3.16 -28.85
N SER A 52 9.64 -2.18 -29.62
CA SER A 52 10.00 -1.99 -31.03
C SER A 52 11.45 -1.53 -31.23
N ILE A 53 12.02 -0.81 -30.25
CA ILE A 53 13.44 -0.40 -30.25
C ILE A 53 14.36 -1.56 -29.77
N GLY A 54 13.79 -2.69 -29.34
CA GLY A 54 14.52 -3.92 -28.99
C GLY A 54 14.62 -4.20 -27.49
N MET A 55 13.85 -3.50 -26.65
CA MET A 55 13.81 -3.79 -25.21
C MET A 55 13.13 -5.14 -24.95
N THR A 56 13.79 -6.00 -24.17
CA THR A 56 13.27 -7.34 -23.86
C THR A 56 12.18 -7.28 -22.78
N LYS A 57 11.22 -8.21 -22.82
CA LYS A 57 10.16 -8.36 -21.79
C LYS A 57 10.70 -8.50 -20.37
N ARG A 58 11.94 -9.02 -20.21
CA ARG A 58 12.62 -9.12 -18.90
C ARG A 58 13.07 -7.75 -18.38
N GLN A 59 13.58 -6.88 -19.26
CA GLN A 59 13.96 -5.52 -18.89
C GLN A 59 12.75 -4.69 -18.47
N ILE A 60 11.62 -4.84 -19.17
CA ILE A 60 10.37 -4.15 -18.84
C ILE A 60 9.86 -4.56 -17.46
N LYS A 61 9.83 -5.88 -17.18
CA LYS A 61 9.47 -6.37 -15.84
C LYS A 61 10.38 -5.80 -14.75
N ARG A 62 11.70 -5.79 -14.96
CA ARG A 62 12.66 -5.25 -13.99
C ARG A 62 12.44 -3.76 -13.72
N MET A 63 12.12 -2.99 -14.75
CA MET A 63 11.76 -1.57 -14.62
C MET A 63 10.51 -1.40 -13.76
N LEU A 64 9.43 -2.14 -14.05
CA LEU A 64 8.19 -2.08 -13.26
C LEU A 64 8.42 -2.49 -11.79
N PHE A 65 9.29 -3.47 -11.53
CA PHE A 65 9.70 -3.83 -10.18
C PHE A 65 10.38 -2.67 -9.44
N MET A 66 11.29 -1.96 -10.12
CA MET A 66 11.95 -0.79 -9.53
C MET A 66 10.97 0.35 -9.28
N GLU A 67 10.00 0.55 -10.17
CA GLU A 67 8.94 1.54 -10.01
C GLU A 67 8.07 1.22 -8.78
N GLY A 68 7.64 -0.04 -8.63
CA GLY A 68 6.89 -0.51 -7.45
C GLY A 68 7.67 -0.39 -6.15
N PHE A 69 8.98 -0.70 -6.16
CA PHE A 69 9.84 -0.52 -5.00
C PHE A 69 10.00 0.96 -4.61
N TYR A 70 10.12 1.84 -5.61
CA TYR A 70 10.20 3.29 -5.39
C TYR A 70 8.91 3.82 -4.75
N TYR A 71 7.74 3.43 -5.27
CA TYR A 71 6.46 3.79 -4.67
C TYR A 71 6.36 3.30 -3.22
N TRP A 72 6.69 2.04 -2.96
CA TRP A 72 6.70 1.51 -1.59
C TRP A 72 7.63 2.29 -0.67
N GLY A 73 8.86 2.58 -1.12
CA GLY A 73 9.85 3.30 -0.31
C GLY A 73 9.41 4.73 0.02
N VAL A 74 8.86 5.45 -0.94
CA VAL A 74 8.34 6.81 -0.74
C VAL A 74 7.13 6.79 0.19
N SER A 75 6.15 5.92 -0.06
CA SER A 75 4.96 5.78 0.78
C SER A 75 5.31 5.38 2.22
N LEU A 76 6.25 4.44 2.41
CA LEU A 76 6.71 4.04 3.74
C LEU A 76 7.41 5.19 4.46
N SER A 77 8.28 5.93 3.78
CA SER A 77 9.00 7.07 4.36
C SER A 77 8.04 8.15 4.84
N LEU A 78 7.03 8.47 4.02
CA LEU A 78 5.94 9.38 4.36
C LEU A 78 5.11 8.85 5.54
N ALA A 79 4.70 7.59 5.50
CA ALA A 79 3.90 6.97 6.55
C ALA A 79 4.63 6.93 7.89
N VAL A 80 5.93 6.63 7.90
CA VAL A 80 6.75 6.64 9.13
C VAL A 80 6.91 8.07 9.64
N THR A 81 7.23 9.04 8.79
CA THR A 81 7.45 10.43 9.21
C THR A 81 6.17 11.07 9.75
N ILE A 82 5.08 11.00 8.98
CA ILE A 82 3.79 11.58 9.36
C ILE A 82 3.15 10.78 10.50
N GLY A 83 3.21 9.44 10.42
CA GLY A 83 2.64 8.55 11.42
C GLY A 83 3.29 8.73 12.79
N THR A 84 4.63 8.82 12.85
CA THR A 84 5.33 9.11 14.11
C THR A 84 5.02 10.50 14.64
N ALA A 85 4.92 11.53 13.78
CA ALA A 85 4.53 12.87 14.20
C ALA A 85 3.12 12.90 14.83
N ILE A 86 2.15 12.24 14.19
CA ILE A 86 0.79 12.11 14.73
C ILE A 86 0.80 11.32 16.04
N PHE A 87 1.60 10.25 16.12
CA PHE A 87 1.71 9.43 17.33
C PHE A 87 2.26 10.23 18.52
N ILE A 88 3.30 11.05 18.30
CA ILE A 88 3.87 11.94 19.32
C ILE A 88 2.85 13.01 19.74
N LEU A 89 2.11 13.59 18.79
CA LEU A 89 1.08 14.59 19.08
C LEU A 89 -0.05 13.99 19.94
N LEU A 90 -0.54 12.81 19.58
CA LEU A 90 -1.54 12.09 20.35
C LEU A 90 -1.01 11.76 21.76
N TYR A 91 0.24 11.31 21.87
CA TYR A 91 0.87 11.06 23.17
C TYR A 91 0.89 12.32 24.05
N MET A 92 1.24 13.48 23.49
CA MET A 92 1.27 14.75 24.23
C MET A 92 -0.11 15.18 24.74
N ILE A 93 -1.16 14.92 23.95
CA ILE A 93 -2.55 15.20 24.33
C ILE A 93 -3.02 14.22 25.43
N PHE A 94 -2.76 12.92 25.26
CA PHE A 94 -3.17 11.88 26.20
C PHE A 94 -2.39 11.91 27.53
N SER A 95 -1.12 12.31 27.50
CA SER A 95 -0.29 12.48 28.70
C SER A 95 -0.87 13.51 29.69
N LYS A 96 -1.75 14.40 29.25
CA LYS A 96 -2.46 15.34 30.14
C LYS A 96 -3.68 14.73 30.84
N VAL A 97 -4.15 13.55 30.40
CA VAL A 97 -5.38 12.90 30.88
C VAL A 97 -5.11 11.60 31.64
N ALA A 98 -4.04 10.84 31.32
CA ALA A 98 -3.78 9.52 31.89
C ALA A 98 -2.29 9.30 32.23
N TYR A 99 -1.96 9.17 33.52
CA TYR A 99 -0.61 9.03 34.08
C TYR A 99 0.03 7.62 33.91
N TYR A 100 -0.50 6.78 33.02
CA TYR A 100 -0.18 5.34 32.91
C TYR A 100 0.04 4.83 31.47
N ALA A 101 0.27 5.73 30.51
CA ALA A 101 0.55 5.35 29.13
C ALA A 101 2.00 4.86 28.97
N VAL A 102 2.21 3.55 29.12
CA VAL A 102 3.49 2.89 28.79
C VAL A 102 3.72 3.01 27.28
N PHE A 103 4.86 3.60 26.90
CA PHE A 103 5.27 3.83 25.52
C PHE A 103 5.60 2.50 24.81
N SER A 104 4.60 1.78 24.34
CA SER A 104 4.79 0.61 23.48
C SER A 104 4.66 1.02 22.02
N TYR A 105 5.77 1.42 21.41
CA TYR A 105 5.80 1.60 19.96
C TYR A 105 5.66 0.21 19.32
N PRO A 106 4.57 -0.06 18.57
CA PRO A 106 4.28 -1.41 18.11
C PRO A 106 5.10 -1.71 16.85
N PHE A 107 6.41 -1.97 17.05
CA PHE A 107 7.38 -2.19 15.98
C PHE A 107 7.07 -3.46 15.17
N ILE A 108 6.62 -4.53 15.85
CA ILE A 108 6.29 -5.82 15.23
C ILE A 108 5.18 -5.66 14.17
N PRO A 109 3.98 -5.12 14.49
CA PRO A 109 2.94 -4.96 13.48
C PRO A 109 3.30 -3.92 12.42
N LEU A 110 4.14 -2.92 12.72
CA LEU A 110 4.63 -1.97 11.72
C LEU A 110 5.49 -2.65 10.66
N VAL A 111 6.44 -3.50 11.07
CA VAL A 111 7.28 -4.29 10.15
C VAL A 111 6.44 -5.29 9.36
N LEU A 112 5.45 -5.91 10.01
CA LEU A 112 4.58 -6.90 9.37
C LEU A 112 3.69 -6.25 8.30
N VAL A 113 3.03 -5.12 8.62
CA VAL A 113 2.20 -4.39 7.66
C VAL A 113 3.04 -3.78 6.53
N SER A 114 4.20 -3.19 6.84
CA SER A 114 5.06 -2.63 5.79
C SER A 114 5.58 -3.70 4.84
N GLY A 115 5.94 -4.88 5.36
CA GLY A 115 6.31 -6.04 4.56
C GLY A 115 5.16 -6.57 3.70
N LEU A 116 3.94 -6.61 4.24
CA LEU A 116 2.74 -7.01 3.49
C LEU A 116 2.47 -6.01 2.35
N VAL A 117 2.53 -4.71 2.61
CA VAL A 117 2.38 -3.67 1.58
C VAL A 117 3.50 -3.73 0.54
N LEU A 118 4.75 -4.04 0.93
CA LEU A 118 5.85 -4.28 -0.01
C LEU A 118 5.49 -5.39 -0.98
N LEU A 119 5.05 -6.55 -0.46
CA LEU A 119 4.67 -7.69 -1.29
C LEU A 119 3.57 -7.31 -2.28
N ILE A 120 2.55 -6.57 -1.84
CA ILE A 120 1.49 -6.07 -2.72
C ILE A 120 2.05 -5.13 -3.80
N CYS A 121 2.87 -4.15 -3.42
CA CYS A 121 3.47 -3.20 -4.36
C CYS A 121 4.39 -3.87 -5.39
N LEU A 122 4.98 -5.03 -5.08
CA LEU A 122 5.78 -5.80 -6.04
C LEU A 122 4.93 -6.74 -6.92
N ILE A 123 3.90 -7.37 -6.35
CA ILE A 123 3.06 -8.34 -7.06
C ILE A 123 2.12 -7.64 -8.06
N VAL A 124 1.53 -6.52 -7.66
CA VAL A 124 0.52 -5.79 -8.46
C VAL A 124 1.05 -5.36 -9.83
N PRO A 125 2.22 -4.70 -9.97
CA PRO A 125 2.77 -4.33 -11.27
C PRO A 125 2.94 -5.52 -12.23
N ILE A 126 3.36 -6.67 -11.72
CA ILE A 126 3.56 -7.90 -12.51
C ILE A 126 2.22 -8.45 -12.97
N TRP A 127 1.24 -8.47 -12.07
CA TRP A 127 -0.12 -8.95 -12.35
C TRP A 127 -0.79 -8.08 -13.41
N VAL A 128 -0.70 -6.77 -13.25
CA VAL A 128 -1.22 -5.80 -14.22
C VAL A 128 -0.53 -6.01 -15.57
N TYR A 129 0.81 -6.06 -15.62
CA TYR A 129 1.55 -6.31 -16.87
C TYR A 129 1.18 -7.64 -17.53
N LYS A 130 0.99 -8.72 -16.76
CA LYS A 130 0.62 -10.03 -17.31
C LYS A 130 -0.81 -10.03 -17.85
N THR A 131 -1.72 -9.29 -17.21
CA THR A 131 -3.10 -9.11 -17.68
C THR A 131 -3.13 -8.29 -18.97
N ASP A 132 -2.25 -7.31 -19.09
CA ASP A 132 -2.05 -6.45 -20.26
C ASP A 132 -1.60 -7.21 -21.50
N VAL A 133 -0.61 -8.10 -21.33
CA VAL A 133 0.00 -8.90 -22.42
C VAL A 133 -0.97 -9.92 -23.02
N ASN A 134 -2.06 -10.27 -22.33
CA ASN A 134 -3.09 -11.18 -22.85
C ASN A 134 -4.15 -10.47 -23.72
N LEU A 135 -4.17 -9.14 -23.79
CA LEU A 135 -4.97 -8.46 -24.80
C LEU A 135 -4.17 -8.40 -26.11
N PRO A 136 -4.72 -8.93 -27.22
CA PRO A 136 -4.03 -8.88 -28.51
C PRO A 136 -3.76 -7.42 -28.88
N VAL A 137 -2.54 -7.18 -29.37
CA VAL A 137 -2.03 -5.85 -29.81
C VAL A 137 -2.99 -5.15 -30.78
N VAL A 138 -3.77 -5.93 -31.54
CA VAL A 138 -4.77 -5.46 -32.51
C VAL A 138 -6.00 -4.83 -31.85
N GLU A 139 -6.41 -5.27 -30.67
CA GLU A 139 -7.54 -4.68 -29.91
C GLU A 139 -7.15 -3.30 -29.34
N ARG A 140 -5.87 -3.14 -28.99
CA ARG A 140 -5.31 -1.90 -28.44
C ARG A 140 -5.21 -0.76 -29.46
N LEU A 141 -5.19 -1.08 -30.77
CA LEU A 141 -5.18 -0.10 -31.86
C LEU A 141 -6.59 0.30 -32.30
N ARG A 142 -7.59 -0.57 -32.07
CA ARG A 142 -8.97 -0.38 -32.52
C ARG A 142 -9.83 0.49 -31.60
N LEU A 143 -9.34 0.79 -30.39
CA LEU A 143 -10.03 1.63 -29.40
C LEU A 143 -9.68 3.12 -29.52
N THR A 144 -8.89 3.49 -30.53
CA THR A 144 -8.44 4.86 -30.78
C THR A 144 -9.02 5.45 -32.08
N GLU A 145 -9.86 4.70 -32.79
CA GLU A 145 -10.87 5.23 -33.73
C GLU A 145 -12.22 5.27 -33.03
#